data_AF-A0AA38FTU5-F1
#
_entry.id   AF-A0AA38FTU5-F1
#
_cell.length_a   1.000
_cell.length_b   1.000
_cell.length_c   1.000
_cell.angle_alpha   90.00
_cell.angle_beta   90.00
_cell.angle_gamma   90.00
#
_symmetry.space_group_name_H-M   'P 1'
#
loop_
_entity.id
_entity.type
_entity.pdbx_description
1 polymer ?
#
loop_
_entity_poly.entity_id
_entity_poly.type
_entity_poly.pdbx_seq_one_letter_code
_entity_poly.pdbx_strand_id
1 'polypeptide(L)'
;ITDIESLVVVPISKASAQQRAGRAGRVRSGKCYRLYTEEYYIKEMSTDGIPEMQRSNLVSCVIQLKALGIDNIMGFDWLASPPPEAMVRALEVLYSIGVLDEDGKLTSPTGFQVAEIPLEPLVSKMLLSSSLMGCSEEILTIAAVLSVQSIWVSSKGIQKALDEAKDRFAAAEGDHVTYLNVYEGFLRSNKSSQWCHKNLINYQAMKKVVEIRNQLKKLMQRLGVSIISCGRDMEAVRKAVTSGFFSHACRLEVSSADGKYQTIRGGQEVFIHPSSVLF
;
A
#
# COMPACT_ATOMS: atom_id res chain seq x y z
N ILE A 1 14.87 13.52 7.61
CA ILE A 1 13.87 13.34 6.53
C ILE A 1 13.42 11.89 6.60
N THR A 2 12.14 11.65 6.82
CA THR A 2 11.60 10.32 7.16
C THR A 2 11.34 9.49 5.90
N ASP A 3 11.74 8.22 5.87
CA ASP A 3 11.51 7.26 4.75
C ASP A 3 10.05 6.78 4.69
N ILE A 4 9.12 7.58 5.21
CA ILE A 4 7.73 7.20 5.47
C ILE A 4 6.81 8.17 4.74
N GLU A 5 5.96 7.63 3.88
CA GLU A 5 4.82 8.35 3.34
C GLU A 5 3.72 8.44 4.40
N SER A 6 3.18 9.64 4.59
CA SER A 6 2.07 9.86 5.50
C SER A 6 0.95 10.62 4.81
N LEU A 7 -0.28 10.14 5.01
CA LEU A 7 -1.47 10.84 4.58
C LEU A 7 -1.80 11.92 5.61
N VAL A 8 -1.21 13.10 5.44
CA VAL A 8 -1.40 14.24 6.34
C VAL A 8 -2.50 15.15 5.82
N VAL A 9 -3.31 15.68 6.74
CA VAL A 9 -4.29 16.73 6.42
C VAL A 9 -3.54 18.02 6.13
N VAL A 10 -3.57 18.46 4.87
CA VAL A 10 -2.96 19.71 4.41
C VAL A 10 -4.02 20.72 3.95
N PRO A 11 -3.76 22.03 4.09
CA PRO A 11 -4.61 23.06 3.52
C PRO A 11 -4.77 22.90 2.00
N ILE A 12 -5.93 23.34 1.49
CA ILE A 12 -6.21 23.33 0.04
C ILE A 12 -5.66 24.59 -0.62
N SER A 13 -5.40 24.54 -1.93
CA SER A 13 -5.05 25.71 -2.75
C SER A 13 -6.29 26.52 -3.18
N LYS A 14 -6.06 27.75 -3.64
CA LYS A 14 -7.09 28.64 -4.21
C LYS A 14 -7.79 27.97 -5.39
N ALA A 15 -7.04 27.33 -6.29
CA ALA A 15 -7.58 26.58 -7.41
C ALA A 15 -8.54 25.45 -6.95
N SER A 16 -8.15 24.70 -5.92
CA SER A 16 -9.02 23.65 -5.34
C SER A 16 -10.27 24.24 -4.68
N ALA A 17 -10.14 25.35 -3.96
CA ALA A 17 -11.27 26.07 -3.38
C ALA A 17 -12.25 26.61 -4.43
N GLN A 18 -11.75 27.11 -5.56
CA GLN A 18 -12.56 27.56 -6.70
C GLN A 18 -13.28 26.39 -7.38
N GLN A 19 -12.59 25.27 -7.61
CA GLN A 19 -13.19 24.04 -8.15
C GLN A 19 -14.34 23.54 -7.26
N ARG A 20 -14.16 23.54 -5.94
CA ARG A 20 -15.22 23.19 -4.97
C ARG A 20 -16.41 24.14 -5.03
N ALA A 21 -16.16 25.45 -5.09
CA ALA A 21 -17.21 26.45 -5.23
C ALA A 21 -18.00 26.30 -6.55
N GLY A 22 -17.30 26.02 -7.66
CA GLY A 22 -17.91 25.81 -8.97
C GLY A 22 -18.85 24.61 -9.03
N ARG A 23 -18.66 23.57 -8.18
CA ARG A 23 -19.59 22.43 -8.10
C ARG A 23 -21.00 22.84 -7.67
N ALA A 24 -21.15 23.90 -6.88
CA ALA A 24 -22.45 24.37 -6.40
C ALA A 24 -23.31 24.98 -7.52
N GLY A 25 -22.69 25.48 -8.60
CA GLY A 25 -23.36 26.21 -9.68
C GLY A 25 -23.65 25.40 -10.95
N ARG A 26 -23.52 24.06 -10.94
CA ARG A 26 -23.57 23.24 -12.17
C ARG A 26 -24.95 23.15 -12.83
N VAL A 27 -26.03 23.27 -12.05
CA VAL A 27 -27.41 23.10 -12.54
C VAL A 27 -28.18 24.41 -12.45
N ARG A 28 -28.02 25.13 -11.34
CA ARG A 28 -28.64 26.42 -11.06
C ARG A 28 -27.75 27.21 -10.11
N SER A 29 -28.05 28.48 -9.89
CA SER A 29 -27.36 29.30 -8.89
C SER A 29 -27.31 28.61 -7.53
N GLY A 30 -26.10 28.37 -7.04
CA GLY A 30 -25.82 27.72 -5.76
C GLY A 30 -25.01 28.62 -4.83
N LYS A 31 -24.89 28.20 -3.57
CA LYS A 31 -24.07 28.87 -2.56
C LYS A 31 -22.96 27.94 -2.10
N CYS A 32 -21.76 28.48 -1.87
CA CYS A 32 -20.64 27.76 -1.28
C CYS A 32 -20.24 28.44 0.03
N TYR A 33 -20.29 27.70 1.13
CA TYR A 33 -19.88 28.18 2.44
C TYR A 33 -18.43 27.73 2.69
N ARG A 34 -17.52 28.70 2.77
CA ARG A 34 -16.10 28.47 3.05
C ARG A 34 -15.87 28.63 4.56
N LEU A 35 -15.36 27.58 5.20
CA LEU A 35 -15.08 27.57 6.65
C LEU A 35 -13.68 28.14 6.95
N TYR A 36 -13.35 29.27 6.34
CA TYR A 36 -12.11 30.01 6.54
C TYR A 36 -12.36 31.49 6.21
N THR A 37 -11.53 32.38 6.75
CA THR A 37 -11.67 33.82 6.53
C THR A 37 -11.28 34.21 5.11
N GLU A 38 -11.85 35.31 4.62
CA GLU A 38 -11.47 35.87 3.31
C GLU A 38 -9.99 36.28 3.28
N GLU A 39 -9.48 36.81 4.40
CA GLU A 39 -8.07 37.17 4.53
C GLU A 39 -7.14 35.96 4.34
N TYR A 40 -7.45 34.81 4.96
CA TYR A 40 -6.69 33.58 4.76
C TYR A 40 -6.69 33.14 3.29
N TYR A 41 -7.87 33.21 2.64
CA TYR A 41 -7.98 32.89 1.22
C TYR A 41 -7.11 33.80 0.34
N ILE A 42 -7.01 35.09 0.64
CA ILE A 42 -6.27 36.04 -0.20
C ILE A 42 -4.76 35.96 0.07
N LYS A 43 -4.36 36.00 1.35
CA LYS A 43 -2.96 36.22 1.76
C LYS A 43 -2.17 34.93 1.97
N GLU A 44 -2.77 33.91 2.59
CA GLU A 44 -2.02 32.73 3.04
C GLU A 44 -2.16 31.53 2.10
N MET A 45 -3.31 31.39 1.43
CA MET A 45 -3.58 30.23 0.57
C MET A 45 -2.76 30.28 -0.73
N SER A 46 -2.06 29.18 -1.03
CA SER A 46 -1.33 29.02 -2.29
C SER A 46 -2.26 29.07 -3.50
N THR A 47 -1.81 29.63 -4.61
CA THR A 47 -2.61 29.72 -5.84
C THR A 47 -2.93 28.31 -6.35
N ASP A 48 -1.90 27.51 -6.55
CA ASP A 48 -1.98 26.15 -7.05
C ASP A 48 -1.55 25.14 -5.98
N GLY A 49 -1.97 23.89 -6.18
CA GLY A 49 -1.49 22.78 -5.35
C GLY A 49 -0.10 22.34 -5.82
N ILE A 50 0.73 21.91 -4.88
CA ILE A 50 2.03 21.31 -5.22
C ILE A 50 1.77 20.07 -6.12
N PRO A 51 2.51 19.87 -7.22
CA PRO A 51 2.35 18.70 -8.08
C PRO A 51 2.50 17.38 -7.32
N GLU A 52 1.80 16.33 -7.78
CA GLU A 52 1.89 14.99 -7.18
C GLU A 52 3.31 14.42 -7.30
N MET A 53 3.95 14.61 -8.46
CA MET A 53 5.33 14.19 -8.74
C MET A 53 6.37 14.71 -7.72
N GLN A 54 6.05 15.80 -7.02
CA GLN A 54 6.93 16.39 -6.01
C GLN A 54 6.63 15.97 -4.58
N ARG A 55 5.56 15.18 -4.38
CA ARG A 55 5.05 14.82 -3.05
C ARG A 55 4.88 13.32 -2.84
N SER A 56 4.70 12.54 -3.90
CA SER A 56 4.50 11.10 -3.83
C SER A 56 5.80 10.32 -3.98
N ASN A 57 5.80 9.07 -3.50
CA ASN A 57 6.82 8.08 -3.76
C ASN A 57 6.89 7.76 -5.26
N LEU A 58 8.10 7.83 -5.80
CA LEU A 58 8.37 7.71 -7.22
C LEU A 58 8.74 6.28 -7.62
N VAL A 59 8.84 5.32 -6.69
CA VAL A 59 9.24 3.93 -6.98
C VAL A 59 8.41 3.33 -8.12
N SER A 60 7.08 3.43 -8.06
CA SER A 60 6.18 2.94 -9.10
C SER A 60 6.28 3.73 -10.41
N CYS A 61 6.59 5.03 -10.37
CA CYS A 61 6.76 5.84 -11.58
C CYS A 61 8.08 5.51 -12.28
N VAL A 62 9.17 5.41 -11.52
CA VAL A 62 10.53 5.14 -12.00
C VAL A 62 10.62 3.78 -12.69
N ILE A 63 10.03 2.73 -12.10
CA ILE A 63 10.03 1.41 -12.73
C ILE A 63 9.28 1.40 -14.07
N GLN A 64 8.16 2.13 -14.18
CA GLN A 64 7.39 2.23 -15.42
C GLN A 64 8.17 2.99 -16.50
N LEU A 65 8.85 4.08 -16.15
CA LEU A 65 9.73 4.80 -17.10
C LEU A 65 10.87 3.91 -17.59
N LYS A 66 11.49 3.15 -16.68
CA LYS A 66 12.54 2.19 -17.05
C LYS A 66 12.00 1.08 -17.95
N ALA A 67 10.79 0.59 -17.70
CA ALA A 67 10.15 -0.44 -18.54
C ALA A 67 9.81 0.08 -19.95
N LEU A 68 9.56 1.39 -20.09
CA LEU A 68 9.40 2.06 -21.38
C LEU A 68 10.73 2.28 -22.13
N GLY A 69 11.87 1.95 -21.52
CA GLY A 69 13.21 2.13 -22.10
C GLY A 69 13.82 3.50 -21.84
N ILE A 70 13.31 4.26 -20.88
CA ILE A 70 13.87 5.57 -20.50
C ILE A 70 14.96 5.35 -19.46
N ASP A 71 16.21 5.37 -19.90
CA ASP A 71 17.34 5.16 -19.01
C ASP A 71 17.75 6.40 -18.22
N ASN A 72 17.77 7.56 -18.88
CA ASN A 72 18.11 8.83 -18.25
C ASN A 72 16.87 9.50 -17.63
N ILE A 73 16.49 9.04 -16.44
CA ILE A 73 15.32 9.55 -15.72
C ILE A 73 15.53 11.01 -15.27
N MET A 74 16.77 11.38 -14.94
CA MET A 74 17.13 12.75 -14.53
C MET A 74 16.99 13.75 -15.68
N GLY A 75 17.28 13.33 -16.92
CA GLY A 75 17.12 14.13 -18.13
C GLY A 75 15.76 13.98 -18.82
N PHE A 76 14.81 13.30 -18.20
CA PHE A 76 13.45 13.17 -18.73
C PHE A 76 12.72 14.53 -18.68
N ASP A 77 11.89 14.81 -19.68
CA ASP A 77 11.15 16.07 -19.79
C ASP A 77 9.93 16.08 -18.86
N TRP A 78 10.19 16.38 -17.58
CA TRP A 78 9.16 16.43 -16.54
C TRP A 78 8.34 17.72 -16.63
N LEU A 79 7.00 17.61 -16.65
CA LEU A 79 6.11 18.77 -16.48
C LEU A 79 6.36 19.52 -15.16
N ALA A 80 6.65 18.77 -14.11
CA ALA A 80 7.12 19.27 -12.83
C ALA A 80 8.18 18.31 -12.31
N SER A 81 9.44 18.75 -12.32
CA SER A 81 10.56 17.89 -11.95
C SER A 81 10.43 17.41 -10.50
N PRO A 82 10.58 16.09 -10.25
CA PRO A 82 10.61 15.56 -8.90
C PRO A 82 11.86 16.03 -8.14
N PRO A 83 11.82 16.06 -6.79
CA PRO A 83 13.00 16.29 -5.97
C PRO A 83 14.09 15.24 -6.26
N PRO A 84 15.36 15.63 -6.45
CA PRO A 84 16.45 14.68 -6.72
C PRO A 84 16.56 13.58 -5.65
N GLU A 85 16.39 13.95 -4.38
CA GLU A 85 16.43 13.01 -3.26
C GLU A 85 15.35 11.93 -3.36
N ALA A 86 14.14 12.28 -3.82
CA ALA A 86 13.06 11.32 -3.99
C ALA A 86 13.35 10.33 -5.13
N MET A 87 13.99 10.81 -6.20
CA MET A 87 14.41 9.96 -7.31
C MET A 87 15.53 9.00 -6.90
N VAL A 88 16.55 9.49 -6.18
CA VAL A 88 17.63 8.65 -5.65
C VAL A 88 17.07 7.56 -4.75
N ARG A 89 16.19 7.91 -3.79
CA ARG A 89 15.53 6.92 -2.92
C ARG A 89 14.75 5.88 -3.71
N ALA A 90 14.02 6.29 -4.75
CA ALA A 90 13.27 5.37 -5.58
C ALA A 90 14.19 4.36 -6.31
N LEU A 91 15.31 4.84 -6.85
CA LEU A 91 16.33 3.99 -7.49
C LEU A 91 16.98 3.04 -6.49
N GLU A 92 17.34 3.53 -5.29
CA GLU A 92 17.90 2.71 -4.21
C GLU A 92 16.95 1.58 -3.78
N VAL A 93 15.65 1.89 -3.62
CA VAL A 93 14.65 0.88 -3.28
C VAL A 93 14.55 -0.18 -4.38
N LEU A 94 14.43 0.23 -5.64
CA LEU A 94 14.34 -0.69 -6.78
C LEU A 94 15.60 -1.55 -6.96
N TYR A 95 16.79 -0.99 -6.73
CA TYR A 95 18.05 -1.73 -6.70
C TYR A 95 18.07 -2.75 -5.54
N SER A 96 17.68 -2.32 -4.34
CA SER A 96 17.71 -3.16 -3.15
C SER A 96 16.81 -4.41 -3.22
N ILE A 97 15.69 -4.33 -3.96
CA ILE A 97 14.79 -5.48 -4.21
C ILE A 97 15.22 -6.33 -5.42
N GLY A 98 16.33 -5.98 -6.07
CA GLY A 98 16.89 -6.67 -7.24
C GLY A 98 16.08 -6.47 -8.53
N VAL A 99 15.32 -5.38 -8.62
CA VAL A 99 14.59 -4.99 -9.85
C VAL A 99 15.50 -4.23 -10.81
N LEU A 100 16.46 -3.47 -10.28
CA LEU A 100 17.51 -2.81 -11.06
C LEU A 100 18.86 -3.50 -10.84
N ASP A 101 19.71 -3.47 -11.87
CA ASP A 101 21.14 -3.85 -11.78
C ASP A 101 22.03 -2.66 -11.38
N GLU A 102 23.34 -2.89 -11.31
CA GLU A 102 24.35 -1.87 -10.96
C GLU A 102 24.41 -0.71 -11.97
N ASP A 103 24.03 -0.96 -13.22
CA ASP A 103 23.94 0.06 -14.27
C ASP A 103 22.59 0.81 -14.25
N GLY A 104 21.71 0.47 -13.31
CA GLY A 104 20.38 1.07 -13.18
C GLY A 104 19.40 0.65 -14.29
N LYS A 105 19.62 -0.49 -14.93
CA LYS A 105 18.71 -1.10 -15.93
C LYS A 105 17.84 -2.17 -15.28
N LEU A 106 16.71 -2.49 -15.91
CA LEU A 106 15.82 -3.52 -15.39
C LEU A 106 16.44 -4.91 -15.53
N THR A 107 16.43 -5.66 -14.43
CA THR A 107 16.91 -7.04 -14.43
C THR A 107 15.96 -7.95 -15.21
N SER A 108 16.52 -8.93 -15.92
CA SER A 108 15.73 -9.94 -16.63
C SER A 108 15.81 -11.29 -15.89
N PRO A 109 14.68 -11.98 -15.63
CA PRO A 109 13.30 -11.58 -15.93
C PRO A 109 12.64 -10.73 -14.82
N THR A 110 13.21 -10.71 -13.60
CA THR A 110 12.54 -10.19 -12.40
C THR A 110 12.08 -8.75 -12.53
N GLY A 111 12.95 -7.83 -12.98
CA GLY A 111 12.61 -6.42 -13.09
C GLY A 111 11.49 -6.14 -14.07
N PHE A 112 11.49 -6.81 -15.23
CA PHE A 112 10.41 -6.74 -16.21
C PHE A 112 9.10 -7.34 -15.68
N GLN A 113 9.17 -8.46 -14.97
CA GLN A 113 7.98 -9.07 -14.34
C GLN A 113 7.37 -8.15 -13.28
N VAL A 114 8.19 -7.49 -12.45
CA VAL A 114 7.70 -6.52 -11.45
C VAL A 114 7.04 -5.32 -12.13
N ALA A 115 7.61 -4.83 -13.24
CA ALA A 115 7.03 -3.71 -14.00
C ALA A 115 5.68 -4.05 -14.66
N GLU A 116 5.46 -5.32 -15.02
CA GLU A 116 4.21 -5.79 -15.64
C GLU A 116 3.07 -5.97 -14.63
N ILE A 117 3.38 -6.17 -13.34
CA ILE A 117 2.39 -6.36 -12.28
C ILE A 117 1.82 -5.00 -11.83
N PRO A 118 0.48 -4.79 -11.86
CA PRO A 118 -0.14 -3.53 -11.51
C PRO A 118 -0.28 -3.36 -9.98
N LEU A 119 0.80 -3.60 -9.25
CA LEU A 119 0.91 -3.44 -7.80
C LEU A 119 2.15 -2.62 -7.48
N GLU A 120 2.26 -2.18 -6.23
CA GLU A 120 3.49 -1.55 -5.74
C GLU A 120 4.69 -2.52 -5.90
N PRO A 121 5.87 -2.04 -6.34
CA PRO A 121 7.02 -2.91 -6.62
C PRO A 121 7.43 -3.84 -5.46
N LEU A 122 7.26 -3.41 -4.20
CA LEU A 122 7.52 -4.24 -3.01
C LEU A 122 6.55 -5.42 -2.91
N VAL A 123 5.26 -5.19 -3.16
CA VAL A 123 4.22 -6.22 -3.19
C VAL A 123 4.43 -7.16 -4.38
N SER A 124 4.75 -6.61 -5.55
CA SER A 124 5.08 -7.38 -6.75
C SER A 124 6.30 -8.28 -6.51
N LYS A 125 7.36 -7.78 -5.86
CA LYS A 125 8.54 -8.58 -5.49
C LYS A 125 8.17 -9.71 -4.53
N MET A 126 7.40 -9.41 -3.48
CA MET A 126 6.88 -10.42 -2.56
C MET A 126 6.11 -11.52 -3.30
N LEU A 127 5.27 -11.13 -4.27
CA LEU A 127 4.49 -12.07 -5.08
C LEU A 127 5.37 -12.97 -5.97
N LEU A 128 6.40 -12.43 -6.61
CA LEU A 128 7.32 -13.23 -7.44
C LEU A 128 8.18 -14.18 -6.58
N SER A 129 8.72 -13.69 -5.46
CA SER A 129 9.54 -14.50 -4.54
C SER A 129 8.75 -15.64 -3.90
N SER A 130 7.44 -15.48 -3.72
CA SER A 130 6.57 -16.49 -3.07
C SER A 130 6.58 -17.85 -3.78
N SER A 131 6.80 -17.87 -5.11
CA SER A 131 6.88 -19.11 -5.87
C SER A 131 8.14 -19.91 -5.54
N LEU A 132 9.24 -19.24 -5.22
CA LEU A 132 10.50 -19.91 -4.81
C LEU A 132 10.38 -20.52 -3.41
N MET A 133 9.52 -19.95 -2.57
CA MET A 133 9.26 -20.40 -1.21
C MET A 133 8.06 -21.35 -1.09
N GLY A 134 7.36 -21.62 -2.19
CA GLY A 134 6.21 -22.53 -2.22
C GLY A 134 4.92 -22.01 -1.55
N CYS A 135 4.79 -20.70 -1.33
CA CYS A 135 3.67 -20.06 -0.60
C CYS A 135 2.87 -19.05 -1.45
N SER A 136 2.92 -19.21 -2.77
CA SER A 136 2.33 -18.28 -3.74
C SER A 136 0.80 -18.15 -3.66
N GLU A 137 0.06 -19.20 -3.28
CA GLU A 137 -1.40 -19.12 -3.15
C GLU A 137 -1.83 -18.23 -1.96
N GLU A 138 -1.08 -18.29 -0.86
CA GLU A 138 -1.25 -17.46 0.32
C GLU A 138 -0.84 -16.01 0.03
N ILE A 139 0.35 -15.80 -0.52
CA ILE A 139 0.86 -14.46 -0.83
C ILE A 139 0.00 -13.74 -1.87
N LEU A 140 -0.54 -14.46 -2.85
CA LEU A 140 -1.51 -13.92 -3.80
C LEU A 140 -2.77 -13.36 -3.11
N THR A 141 -3.23 -14.03 -2.05
CA THR A 141 -4.35 -13.57 -1.24
C THR A 141 -3.98 -12.33 -0.43
N ILE A 142 -2.80 -12.32 0.21
CA ILE A 142 -2.28 -11.17 0.96
C ILE A 142 -2.13 -9.96 0.05
N ALA A 143 -1.50 -10.11 -1.12
CA ALA A 143 -1.33 -9.03 -2.10
C ALA A 143 -2.67 -8.42 -2.53
N ALA A 144 -3.70 -9.26 -2.75
CA ALA A 144 -5.04 -8.78 -3.09
C ALA A 144 -5.71 -8.01 -1.95
N VAL A 145 -5.51 -8.43 -0.69
CA VAL A 145 -6.03 -7.72 0.50
C VAL A 145 -5.30 -6.38 0.71
N LEU A 146 -3.97 -6.35 0.53
CA LEU A 146 -3.19 -5.10 0.64
C LEU A 146 -3.54 -4.07 -0.45
N SER A 147 -4.11 -4.53 -1.57
CA SER A 147 -4.56 -3.67 -2.67
C SER A 147 -5.89 -2.95 -2.39
N VAL A 148 -6.57 -3.27 -1.29
CA VAL A 148 -7.79 -2.58 -0.87
C VAL A 148 -7.55 -1.80 0.42
N GLN A 149 -8.24 -0.67 0.60
CA GLN A 149 -7.99 0.24 1.74
C GLN A 149 -8.15 -0.43 3.11
N SER A 150 -9.27 -1.11 3.33
CA SER A 150 -9.52 -1.88 4.54
C SER A 150 -10.66 -2.86 4.31
N ILE A 151 -10.48 -4.09 4.80
CA ILE A 151 -11.53 -5.11 4.84
C ILE A 151 -12.43 -4.98 6.07
N TRP A 152 -12.02 -4.21 7.06
CA TRP A 152 -12.73 -4.02 8.32
C TRP A 152 -13.71 -2.84 8.23
N VAL A 153 -14.89 -3.00 8.81
CA VAL A 153 -15.86 -1.91 8.98
C VAL A 153 -15.51 -1.16 10.27
N SER A 154 -14.92 0.03 10.13
CA SER A 154 -14.67 0.93 11.26
C SER A 154 -15.74 2.03 11.29
N SER A 155 -16.43 2.15 12.42
CA SER A 155 -17.39 3.23 12.70
C SER A 155 -17.30 3.65 14.16
N LYS A 156 -17.56 4.94 14.42
CA LYS A 156 -17.56 5.48 15.79
C LYS A 156 -18.52 4.67 16.68
N GLY A 157 -18.04 4.20 17.83
CA GLY A 157 -18.83 3.45 18.82
C GLY A 157 -18.80 1.92 18.68
N ILE A 158 -18.23 1.36 17.61
CA ILE A 158 -18.18 -0.11 17.40
C ILE A 158 -16.75 -0.68 17.63
N GLN A 159 -15.79 0.14 18.07
CA GLN A 159 -14.38 -0.25 18.17
C GLN A 159 -14.16 -1.54 18.97
N LYS A 160 -14.73 -1.63 20.18
CA LYS A 160 -14.61 -2.82 21.03
C LYS A 160 -15.14 -4.10 20.36
N ALA A 161 -16.30 -4.02 19.71
CA ALA A 161 -16.88 -5.15 19.00
C ALA A 161 -16.07 -5.52 17.75
N LEU A 162 -15.43 -4.54 17.11
CA LEU A 162 -14.51 -4.77 16.00
C LEU A 162 -13.25 -5.50 16.46
N ASP A 163 -12.69 -5.10 17.61
CA ASP A 163 -11.51 -5.74 18.18
C ASP A 163 -11.82 -7.20 18.56
N GLU A 164 -12.94 -7.46 19.26
CA GLU A 164 -13.44 -8.81 19.53
C GLU A 164 -13.68 -9.64 18.25
N ALA A 165 -14.16 -8.99 17.18
CA ALA A 165 -14.36 -9.66 15.90
C ALA A 165 -13.03 -10.02 15.22
N LYS A 166 -12.01 -9.15 15.31
CA LYS A 166 -10.66 -9.38 14.78
C LYS A 166 -9.95 -10.48 15.53
N ASP A 167 -10.07 -10.52 16.86
CA ASP A 167 -9.44 -11.54 17.72
C ASP A 167 -9.83 -12.96 17.32
N ARG A 168 -11.06 -13.16 16.81
CA ARG A 168 -11.51 -14.47 16.30
C ARG A 168 -10.73 -14.97 15.08
N PHE A 169 -10.10 -14.06 14.34
CA PHE A 169 -9.31 -14.37 13.15
C PHE A 169 -7.81 -14.13 13.38
N ALA A 170 -7.43 -13.59 14.54
CA ALA A 170 -6.08 -13.18 14.85
C ALA A 170 -5.12 -14.38 14.77
N ALA A 171 -3.99 -14.16 14.13
CA ALA A 171 -2.89 -15.09 14.06
C ALA A 171 -1.71 -14.53 14.85
N ALA A 172 -1.06 -15.36 15.67
CA ALA A 172 0.12 -14.97 16.44
C ALA A 172 1.29 -14.55 15.53
N GLU A 173 1.28 -15.02 14.29
CA GLU A 173 2.26 -14.72 13.25
C GLU A 173 2.12 -13.30 12.67
N GLY A 174 0.99 -12.62 12.89
CA GLY A 174 0.76 -11.22 12.53
C GLY A 174 -0.40 -10.95 11.56
N ASP A 175 -0.61 -9.68 11.22
CA ASP A 175 -1.76 -9.18 10.45
C ASP A 175 -1.92 -9.86 9.08
N HIS A 176 -0.82 -10.12 8.38
CA HIS A 176 -0.85 -10.77 7.06
C HIS A 176 -1.51 -12.16 7.12
N VAL A 177 -1.23 -12.93 8.17
CA VAL A 177 -1.83 -14.26 8.37
C VAL A 177 -3.27 -14.12 8.86
N THR A 178 -3.57 -13.12 9.68
CA THR A 178 -4.97 -12.76 10.02
C THR A 178 -5.81 -12.50 8.76
N TYR A 179 -5.27 -11.81 7.75
CA TYR A 179 -5.97 -11.61 6.47
C TYR A 179 -6.26 -12.90 5.72
N LEU A 180 -5.35 -13.88 5.78
CA LEU A 180 -5.58 -15.22 5.22
C LEU A 180 -6.75 -15.90 5.92
N ASN A 181 -6.78 -15.88 7.25
CA ASN A 181 -7.86 -16.47 8.05
C ASN A 181 -9.22 -15.85 7.73
N VAL A 182 -9.27 -14.51 7.57
CA VAL A 182 -10.49 -13.79 7.18
C VAL A 182 -10.95 -14.21 5.79
N TYR A 183 -10.03 -14.27 4.83
CA TYR A 183 -10.36 -14.67 3.45
C TYR A 183 -10.84 -16.12 3.38
N GLU A 184 -10.20 -17.04 4.09
CA GLU A 184 -10.63 -18.43 4.16
C GLU A 184 -12.01 -18.57 4.81
N GLY A 185 -12.25 -17.87 5.93
CA GLY A 185 -13.57 -17.81 6.57
C GLY A 185 -14.66 -17.30 5.64
N PHE A 186 -14.35 -16.28 4.83
CA PHE A 186 -15.26 -15.75 3.82
C PHE A 186 -15.57 -16.78 2.72
N LEU A 187 -14.57 -17.52 2.24
CA LEU A 187 -14.78 -18.58 1.25
C LEU A 187 -15.61 -19.74 1.82
N ARG A 188 -15.31 -20.20 3.04
CA ARG A 188 -16.08 -21.26 3.73
C ARG A 188 -17.53 -20.86 3.97
N SER A 189 -17.81 -19.57 4.13
CA SER A 189 -19.17 -19.01 4.22
C SER A 189 -19.91 -18.95 2.88
N ASN A 190 -19.34 -19.49 1.80
CA ASN A 190 -19.81 -19.35 0.43
C ASN A 190 -19.97 -17.88 0.00
N LYS A 191 -19.02 -17.03 0.42
CA LYS A 191 -18.97 -15.59 0.13
C LYS A 191 -20.25 -14.84 0.60
N SER A 192 -20.76 -15.22 1.76
CA SER A 192 -22.03 -14.69 2.29
C SER A 192 -21.89 -13.24 2.80
N SER A 193 -22.80 -12.37 2.33
CA SER A 193 -22.90 -11.01 2.85
C SER A 193 -23.32 -10.96 4.32
N GLN A 194 -24.13 -11.93 4.77
CA GLN A 194 -24.57 -12.00 6.17
C GLN A 194 -23.40 -12.36 7.09
N TRP A 195 -22.52 -13.25 6.63
CA TRP A 195 -21.30 -13.60 7.37
C TRP A 195 -20.36 -12.40 7.50
N CYS A 196 -20.19 -11.60 6.43
CA CYS A 196 -19.42 -10.37 6.49
C CYS A 196 -19.99 -9.39 7.51
N HIS A 197 -21.31 -9.17 7.49
CA HIS A 197 -21.97 -8.26 8.43
C HIS A 197 -21.81 -8.70 9.88
N LYS A 198 -21.96 -10.00 10.18
CA LYS A 198 -21.79 -10.58 11.52
C LYS A 198 -20.36 -10.43 12.06
N ASN A 199 -19.37 -10.40 11.19
CA ASN A 199 -17.95 -10.31 11.54
C ASN A 199 -17.35 -8.90 11.34
N LEU A 200 -18.20 -7.88 11.09
CA LEU A 200 -17.76 -6.50 10.84
C LEU A 200 -16.75 -6.39 9.68
N ILE A 201 -16.95 -7.21 8.65
CA ILE A 201 -16.15 -7.21 7.43
C ILE A 201 -16.93 -6.50 6.32
N ASN A 202 -16.22 -5.67 5.55
CA ASN A 202 -16.78 -4.96 4.42
C ASN A 202 -16.95 -5.92 3.22
N TYR A 203 -18.19 -6.30 2.94
CA TYR A 203 -18.52 -7.21 1.84
C TYR A 203 -18.09 -6.69 0.46
N GLN A 204 -18.20 -5.38 0.22
CA GLN A 204 -17.78 -4.78 -1.06
C GLN A 204 -16.26 -4.81 -1.22
N ALA A 205 -15.51 -4.60 -0.13
CA ALA A 205 -14.06 -4.76 -0.14
C ALA A 205 -13.68 -6.22 -0.43
N MET A 206 -14.32 -7.20 0.24
CA MET A 206 -14.04 -8.63 -0.01
C MET A 206 -14.36 -9.08 -1.43
N LYS A 207 -15.43 -8.55 -2.05
CA LYS A 207 -15.71 -8.78 -3.47
C LYS A 207 -14.58 -8.30 -4.37
N LYS A 208 -14.07 -7.08 -4.12
CA LYS A 208 -12.92 -6.52 -4.85
C LYS A 208 -11.67 -7.37 -4.64
N VAL A 209 -11.41 -7.83 -3.41
CA VAL A 209 -10.28 -8.73 -3.12
C VAL A 209 -10.36 -9.99 -3.98
N VAL A 210 -11.53 -10.65 -4.07
CA VAL A 210 -11.70 -11.84 -4.92
C VAL A 210 -11.44 -11.53 -6.39
N GLU A 211 -11.91 -10.38 -6.88
CA GLU A 211 -11.69 -9.94 -8.26
C GLU A 211 -10.21 -9.69 -8.56
N ILE A 212 -9.54 -8.88 -7.73
CA ILE A 212 -8.10 -8.57 -7.84
C ILE A 212 -7.29 -9.84 -7.78
N ARG A 213 -7.59 -10.73 -6.82
CA ARG A 213 -6.91 -12.01 -6.67
C ARG A 213 -7.01 -12.87 -7.94
N ASN A 214 -8.18 -12.91 -8.59
CA ASN A 214 -8.37 -13.66 -9.84
C ASN A 214 -7.60 -13.05 -11.01
N GLN A 215 -7.53 -11.72 -11.09
CA GLN A 215 -6.74 -11.02 -12.11
C GLN A 215 -5.25 -11.29 -11.92
N LEU A 216 -4.74 -11.13 -10.70
CA LEU A 216 -3.36 -11.44 -10.33
C LEU A 216 -3.02 -12.91 -10.58
N LYS A 217 -3.95 -13.85 -10.29
CA LYS A 217 -3.77 -15.28 -10.57
C LYS A 217 -3.47 -15.54 -12.05
N LYS A 218 -4.28 -14.96 -12.94
CA LYS A 218 -4.11 -15.09 -14.40
C LYS A 218 -2.79 -14.47 -14.86
N LEU A 219 -2.43 -13.32 -14.28
CA LEU A 219 -1.18 -12.64 -14.59
C LEU A 219 0.04 -13.48 -14.18
N MET A 220 0.05 -14.02 -12.96
CA MET A 220 1.11 -14.90 -12.48
C MET A 220 1.31 -16.12 -13.39
N GLN A 221 0.22 -16.75 -13.83
CA GLN A 221 0.26 -17.86 -14.77
C GLN A 221 0.87 -17.45 -16.12
N ARG A 222 0.53 -16.26 -16.63
CA ARG A 222 1.14 -15.72 -17.87
C ARG A 222 2.64 -15.47 -17.71
N LEU A 223 3.06 -14.99 -16.54
CA LEU A 223 4.47 -14.73 -16.21
C LEU A 223 5.27 -16.00 -15.91
N GLY A 224 4.65 -17.19 -15.95
CA GLY A 224 5.31 -18.47 -15.67
C GLY A 224 5.51 -18.75 -14.17
N VAL A 225 4.82 -18.02 -13.30
CA VAL A 225 4.90 -18.21 -11.85
C VAL A 225 3.95 -19.32 -11.41
N SER A 226 4.50 -20.39 -10.83
CA SER A 226 3.72 -21.52 -10.34
C SER A 226 2.91 -21.15 -9.10
N ILE A 227 1.67 -21.64 -9.03
CA ILE A 227 0.78 -21.41 -7.89
C ILE A 227 0.76 -22.65 -7.02
N ILE A 228 1.52 -22.58 -5.94
CA ILE A 228 1.72 -23.60 -4.91
C ILE A 228 1.28 -23.01 -3.57
N SER A 229 0.61 -23.83 -2.76
CA SER A 229 0.23 -23.53 -1.39
C SER A 229 1.21 -24.18 -0.42
N CYS A 230 1.63 -23.44 0.61
CA CYS A 230 2.47 -23.96 1.69
C CYS A 230 1.66 -24.64 2.81
N GLY A 231 0.33 -24.68 2.66
CA GLY A 231 -0.58 -25.31 3.63
C GLY A 231 -0.57 -24.57 4.97
N ARG A 232 0.06 -25.18 5.99
CA ARG A 232 0.14 -24.61 7.34
C ARG A 232 1.50 -24.00 7.67
N ASP A 233 2.48 -24.08 6.77
CA ASP A 233 3.79 -23.49 7.00
C ASP A 233 3.76 -21.98 6.77
N MET A 234 3.47 -21.24 7.85
CA MET A 234 3.46 -19.77 7.84
C MET A 234 4.87 -19.17 7.92
N GLU A 235 5.93 -19.97 8.10
CA GLU A 235 7.30 -19.47 8.00
C GLU A 235 7.64 -19.09 6.55
N ALA A 236 7.23 -19.92 5.58
CA ALA A 236 7.38 -19.62 4.16
C ALA A 236 6.67 -18.30 3.77
N VAL A 237 5.47 -18.07 4.29
CA VAL A 237 4.71 -16.82 4.09
C VAL A 237 5.49 -15.63 4.64
N ARG A 238 5.98 -15.70 5.88
CA ARG A 238 6.74 -14.62 6.51
C ARG A 238 8.03 -14.31 5.75
N LYS A 239 8.80 -15.33 5.33
CA LYS A 239 9.99 -15.15 4.51
C LYS A 239 9.68 -14.45 3.18
N ALA A 240 8.56 -14.80 2.53
CA ALA A 240 8.14 -14.17 1.29
C ALA A 240 7.77 -12.70 1.49
N VAL A 241 7.03 -12.37 2.56
CA VAL A 241 6.75 -10.97 2.94
C VAL A 241 8.04 -10.20 3.18
N THR A 242 8.99 -10.78 3.93
CA THR A 242 10.29 -10.14 4.19
C THR A 242 11.07 -9.88 2.89
N SER A 243 10.98 -10.75 1.88
CA SER A 243 11.69 -10.53 0.61
C SER A 243 11.27 -9.26 -0.14
N GLY A 244 10.01 -8.82 0.03
CA GLY A 244 9.51 -7.57 -0.54
C GLY A 244 9.60 -6.38 0.41
N PHE A 245 9.35 -6.59 1.71
CA PHE A 245 9.20 -5.54 2.70
C PHE A 245 10.39 -5.42 3.68
N PHE A 246 11.57 -5.97 3.37
CA PHE A 246 12.72 -5.93 4.28
C PHE A 246 13.13 -4.50 4.67
N SER A 247 12.92 -3.51 3.79
CA SER A 247 13.19 -2.09 4.07
C SER A 247 12.28 -1.49 5.14
N HIS A 248 11.14 -2.12 5.40
CA HIS A 248 10.13 -1.70 6.39
C HIS A 248 10.20 -2.49 7.69
N ALA A 249 11.33 -3.14 7.96
CA ALA A 249 11.55 -3.85 9.21
C ALA A 249 11.83 -2.88 10.38
N CYS A 250 11.30 -3.23 11.56
CA CYS A 250 11.51 -2.51 12.81
C CYS A 250 12.01 -3.46 13.91
N ARG A 251 12.78 -2.94 14.85
CA ARG A 251 13.26 -3.66 16.04
C ARG A 251 12.58 -3.12 17.29
N LEU A 252 12.06 -4.01 18.14
CA LEU A 252 11.56 -3.64 19.46
C LEU A 252 12.72 -3.12 20.32
N GLU A 253 12.52 -1.96 20.94
CA GLU A 253 13.50 -1.38 21.85
C GLU A 253 13.29 -1.95 23.27
N VAL A 254 14.14 -2.89 23.66
CA VAL A 254 14.02 -3.66 24.93
C VAL A 254 14.10 -2.75 26.18
N SER A 255 14.76 -1.60 26.07
CA SER A 255 14.91 -0.63 27.15
C SER A 255 13.68 0.27 27.37
N SER A 256 12.73 0.26 26.43
CA SER A 256 11.57 1.16 26.46
C SER A 256 10.36 0.46 27.07
N ALA A 257 9.96 0.88 28.28
CA ALA A 257 8.78 0.36 28.99
C ALA A 257 7.46 0.52 28.21
N ASP A 258 7.43 1.44 27.22
CA ASP A 258 6.25 1.77 26.42
C ASP A 258 6.07 0.90 25.16
N GLY A 259 6.90 -0.14 24.96
CA GLY A 259 6.77 -1.01 23.77
C GLY A 259 7.12 -0.30 22.44
N LYS A 260 8.13 0.57 22.48
CA LYS A 260 8.59 1.36 21.32
C LYS A 260 9.34 0.51 20.30
N TYR A 261 9.15 0.81 19.02
CA TYR A 261 9.89 0.20 17.93
C TYR A 261 10.80 1.22 17.25
N GLN A 262 11.93 0.76 16.75
CA GLN A 262 12.87 1.55 15.97
C GLN A 262 12.98 0.99 14.55
N THR A 263 12.83 1.82 13.52
CA THR A 263 13.01 1.39 12.13
C THR A 263 14.47 0.96 11.89
N ILE A 264 14.67 -0.18 11.24
CA ILE A 264 16.04 -0.63 10.87
C ILE A 264 16.67 0.36 9.89
N ARG A 265 15.86 0.84 8.94
CA ARG A 265 16.24 1.91 8.02
C ARG A 265 15.99 3.26 8.68
N GLY A 266 17.05 4.00 9.00
CA GLY A 266 16.97 5.38 9.48
C GLY A 266 16.75 5.57 10.99
N GLY A 267 16.54 4.51 11.78
CA GLY A 267 16.55 4.58 13.24
C GLY A 267 15.42 5.40 13.88
N GLN A 268 14.29 5.55 13.19
CA GLN A 268 13.15 6.36 13.64
C GLN A 268 12.29 5.60 14.65
N GLU A 269 11.82 6.32 15.66
CA GLU A 269 10.88 5.79 16.65
C GLU A 269 9.47 5.69 16.06
N VAL A 270 8.88 4.50 16.17
CA VAL A 270 7.54 4.17 15.67
C VAL A 270 6.80 3.28 16.68
N PHE A 271 5.48 3.21 16.54
CA PHE A 271 4.59 2.42 17.40
C PHE A 271 3.72 1.50 16.55
N ILE A 272 3.31 0.36 17.11
CA ILE A 272 2.31 -0.49 16.48
C ILE A 272 0.99 0.28 16.43
N HIS A 273 0.36 0.29 15.26
CA HIS A 273 -0.91 0.97 15.09
C HIS A 273 -2.02 0.21 15.86
N PRO A 274 -2.93 0.89 16.59
CA PRO A 274 -4.00 0.24 17.38
C PRO A 274 -4.97 -0.66 16.60
N SER A 275 -4.90 -0.64 15.27
CA SER A 275 -5.72 -1.51 14.43
C SER A 275 -5.10 -2.88 14.17
N SER A 276 -3.80 -3.06 14.46
CA SER A 276 -3.06 -4.30 14.26
C SER A 276 -3.45 -5.33 15.30
N VAL A 277 -3.38 -6.61 14.95
CA VAL A 277 -3.55 -7.71 15.92
C VAL A 277 -2.36 -7.85 16.89
N LEU A 278 -1.27 -7.13 16.64
CA LEU A 278 -0.06 -7.15 17.48
C LEU A 278 0.00 -5.96 18.45
N PHE A 279 -1.05 -5.14 18.51
CA PHE A 279 -1.19 -4.05 19.49
C PHE A 279 -1.57 -4.60 20.86
#